data_AF-A0A381TUV7-F1
#
_entry.id   AF-A0A381TUV7-F1
#
_cell.length_a   1.000
_cell.length_b   1.000
_cell.length_c   1.000
_cell.angle_alpha   90.00
_cell.angle_beta   90.00
_cell.angle_gamma   90.00
#
_symmetry.space_group_name_H-M   'P 1'
#
loop_
_entity.id
_entity.type
_entity.pdbx_description
1 polymer ?
#
loop_
_entity_poly.entity_id
_entity_poly.type
_entity_poly.pdbx_seq_one_letter_code
_entity_poly.pdbx_strand_id
1 'polypeptide(L)' 'MGEEYNHALNDINKIHVACDQEYVGNDFNFKDCQEIAIFPPVTGG' A
#
# COMPACT_ATOMS: atom_id res chain seq x y z
N MET A 1 3.20 -19.74 -6.26
CA MET A 1 3.20 -18.40 -5.64
C MET A 1 3.33 -17.39 -6.77
N GLY A 2 2.39 -16.44 -6.82
CA GLY A 2 1.89 -15.84 -8.07
C GLY A 2 2.82 -14.87 -8.79
N GLU A 3 2.94 -15.07 -10.09
CA GLU A 3 3.58 -14.16 -11.05
C GLU A 3 2.92 -12.76 -11.03
N GLU A 4 1.67 -12.68 -10.59
CA GLU A 4 0.89 -11.46 -10.46
C GLU A 4 1.44 -10.50 -9.38
N TYR A 5 2.20 -11.00 -8.40
CA TYR A 5 2.85 -10.15 -7.39
C TYR A 5 4.11 -9.45 -7.92
N ASN A 6 4.79 -10.03 -8.93
CA ASN A 6 5.98 -9.41 -9.53
C ASN A 6 5.66 -8.05 -10.20
N HIS A 7 4.40 -7.83 -10.55
CA HIS A 7 3.91 -6.61 -11.17
C HIS A 7 2.96 -5.81 -10.27
N ALA A 8 2.75 -6.23 -9.02
CA ALA A 8 1.81 -5.54 -8.14
C ALA A 8 2.26 -4.13 -7.75
N LEU A 9 3.56 -3.86 -7.83
CA LEU A 9 4.13 -2.52 -7.64
C LEU A 9 4.24 -1.71 -8.95
N ASN A 10 3.87 -2.27 -10.11
CA ASN A 10 3.98 -1.57 -11.39
C ASN A 10 2.79 -0.64 -11.68
N ASP A 11 1.69 -0.76 -10.95
CA ASP A 11 0.52 0.10 -11.07
C ASP A 11 0.25 0.78 -9.74
N ILE A 12 0.62 2.05 -9.64
CA ILE A 12 0.50 2.83 -8.40
C ILE A 12 -0.94 2.95 -7.91
N ASN A 13 -1.94 2.82 -8.79
CA ASN A 13 -3.35 2.85 -8.41
C ASN A 13 -3.79 1.59 -7.67
N LYS A 14 -2.99 0.52 -7.72
CA LYS A 14 -3.23 -0.74 -7.03
C LYS A 14 -2.36 -0.89 -5.78
N ILE A 15 -1.43 0.03 -5.54
CA ILE A 15 -0.60 0.02 -4.35
C ILE A 15 -1.42 0.63 -3.22
N HIS A 16 -1.47 -0.09 -2.11
CA HIS A 16 -2.11 0.35 -0.89
C HIS A 16 -1.04 0.88 0.06
N VAL A 17 -1.37 1.95 0.78
CA VAL A 17 -0.48 2.60 1.74
C VAL A 17 -1.18 2.72 3.07
N ALA A 18 -0.45 2.43 4.15
CA ALA A 18 -0.89 2.73 5.50
C ALA A 18 0.14 3.59 6.23
N CYS A 19 -0.37 4.48 7.08
CA CYS A 19 0.41 5.27 8.02
C CYS A 19 0.01 4.89 9.44
N ASP A 20 0.96 4.47 10.28
CA ASP A 20 0.72 4.10 11.68
C ASP A 20 -0.47 3.14 11.86
N GLN A 21 -0.53 2.11 11.00
CA GLN A 21 -1.56 1.04 10.95
C GLN A 21 -2.92 1.48 10.37
N GLU A 22 -3.08 2.73 9.95
CA GLU A 22 -4.29 3.22 9.28
C GLU A 22 -4.12 3.32 7.77
N TYR A 23 -5.09 2.84 7.00
CA TYR A 23 -5.09 2.96 5.54
C TYR A 23 -5.21 4.44 5.13
N VAL A 24 -4.34 4.90 4.25
CA VAL A 24 -4.33 6.28 3.77
C VAL A 24 -4.47 6.36 2.25
N GLY A 25 -5.08 7.44 1.77
CA GLY A 25 -5.15 7.74 0.35
C GLY A 25 -3.83 8.28 -0.20
N ASN A 26 -3.71 8.32 -1.53
CA ASN A 26 -2.49 8.75 -2.22
C ASN A 26 -2.12 10.23 -1.99
N ASP A 27 -3.09 11.06 -1.60
CA ASP A 27 -2.89 12.49 -1.30
C ASP A 27 -2.56 12.76 0.18
N PHE A 28 -2.35 11.72 0.99
CA PHE A 28 -2.06 11.86 2.41
C PHE A 28 -0.67 12.48 2.65
N ASN A 29 -0.60 13.38 3.63
CA ASN A 29 0.66 14.00 4.02
C ASN A 29 1.31 13.23 5.19
N PHE A 30 2.49 12.67 4.95
CA PHE A 30 3.21 11.83 5.91
C PHE A 30 3.97 12.58 7.01
N LYS A 31 3.76 13.91 7.18
CA LYS A 31 4.58 14.75 8.06
C LYS A 31 4.70 14.23 9.51
N ASP A 32 3.63 13.64 10.04
CA ASP A 32 3.57 13.13 11.42
C ASP A 32 3.51 11.60 11.49
N CYS A 33 3.78 10.92 10.36
CA CYS A 33 3.72 9.47 10.24
C CYS A 33 5.01 8.82 10.76
N GLN A 34 4.91 7.91 11.73
CA GLN A 34 6.09 7.21 12.27
C GLN A 34 6.45 5.97 11.46
N GLU A 35 5.45 5.24 10.96
CA GLU A 35 5.62 4.03 10.17
C GLU A 35 4.79 4.09 8.89
N ILE A 36 5.42 3.75 7.76
CA ILE A 36 4.77 3.65 6.46
C ILE A 36 4.82 2.19 6.00
N ALA A 37 3.66 1.61 5.73
CA ALA A 37 3.54 0.30 5.10
C ALA A 37 3.02 0.45 3.66
N ILE A 38 3.68 -0.25 2.73
CA ILE A 38 3.32 -0.28 1.32
C ILE A 38 3.08 -1.73 0.93
N PHE A 39 1.91 -2.03 0.37
CA PHE A 39 1.53 -3.39 0.07
C PHE A 39 0.62 -3.49 -1.16
N PRO A 40 0.64 -4.63 -1.87
CA PRO A 40 -0.31 -4.91 -2.94
C PRO A 40 -1.74 -5.06 -2.38
N PRO A 41 -2.78 -5.11 -3.25
CA PRO A 41 -4.14 -5.35 -2.79
C PRO A 41 -4.23 -6.63 -1.97
N VAL A 42 -4.83 -6.54 -0.79
CA VAL A 42 -5.00 -7.67 0.12
C VAL A 42 -6.25 -8.45 -0.27
N THR A 43 -6.12 -9.76 -0.47
CA THR A 43 -7.26 -10.66 -0.63
C THR A 43 -7.66 -11.17 0.75
N GLY A 44 -8.38 -10.36 1.51
CA GLY A 44 -8.96 -10.80 2.78
C GLY A 44 -9.98 -11.91 2.54
N GLY A 45 -9.87 -12.99 3.30
CA GLY A 45 -10.78 -14.14 3.33
C GLY A 45 -10.94 -14.65 4.75
#